data_AF-A0A087VL75-F1
#
_entry.id   AF-A0A087VL75-F1
#
_cell.length_a   1.000
_cell.length_b   1.000
_cell.length_c   1.000
_cell.angle_alpha   90.00
_cell.angle_beta   90.00
_cell.angle_gamma   90.00
#
_symmetry.space_group_name_H-M   'P 1'
#
loop_
_entity.id
_entity.type
_entity.pdbx_description
1 polymer ?
#
loop_
_entity_poly.entity_id
_entity_poly.type
_entity_poly.pdbx_seq_one_letter_code
_entity_poly.pdbx_strand_id
1 'polypeptide(L)'
;RVECIICYSSYDLCGRLPRRLYCGHIFCPACLKRLDAVANEQHWIPCPQCRQNTPTPRGGVAMLDLDLATFLTVKADKEHPRVVGRSQPDLATKGSCKEKAVTQQPAGLCQDSLPPVPFPRHSCCRPCLCC
;
A
#
# COMPACT_ATOMS: atom_id res chain seq x y z
N ARG A 1 -6.29 -8.21 11.62
CA ARG A 1 -4.98 -7.63 12.01
C ARG A 1 -3.99 -7.98 10.92
N VAL A 2 -3.19 -7.03 10.49
CA VAL A 2 -2.19 -7.22 9.43
C VAL A 2 -0.83 -7.56 10.04
N GLU A 3 -0.19 -8.61 9.55
CA GLU A 3 1.04 -9.17 10.13
C GLU A 3 2.03 -9.62 9.06
N CYS A 4 3.30 -9.75 9.44
CA CYS A 4 4.34 -10.23 8.55
C CYS A 4 4.33 -11.76 8.49
N ILE A 5 4.21 -12.35 7.30
CA ILE A 5 4.11 -13.81 7.12
C ILE A 5 5.37 -14.61 7.49
N ILE A 6 6.50 -13.94 7.74
CA ILE A 6 7.77 -14.60 8.10
C ILE A 6 7.89 -14.75 9.62
N CYS A 7 7.57 -13.69 10.37
CA CYS A 7 7.73 -13.66 11.83
C CYS A 7 6.40 -13.65 12.59
N TYR A 8 5.27 -13.66 11.89
CA TYR A 8 3.91 -13.63 12.42
C TYR A 8 3.68 -12.51 13.47
N SER A 9 4.46 -11.44 13.37
CA SER A 9 4.34 -10.27 14.24
C SER A 9 3.49 -9.22 13.54
N SER A 10 2.58 -8.59 14.29
CA SER A 10 1.76 -7.50 13.78
C SER A 10 2.61 -6.30 13.36
N TYR A 11 2.19 -5.61 12.31
CA TYR A 11 2.80 -4.34 11.92
C TYR A 11 2.51 -3.25 12.96
N ASP A 12 3.43 -2.28 13.07
CA ASP A 12 3.32 -1.14 13.97
C ASP A 12 3.89 0.13 13.31
N LEU A 13 3.62 1.28 13.92
CA LEU A 13 3.99 2.60 13.39
C LEU A 13 5.43 3.02 13.72
N CYS A 14 6.18 2.20 14.45
CA CYS A 14 7.47 2.61 15.03
C CYS A 14 8.66 1.86 14.43
N GLY A 15 8.52 0.56 14.15
CA GLY A 15 9.64 -0.28 13.71
C GLY A 15 9.26 -1.49 12.86
N ARG A 16 8.00 -1.91 12.86
CA ARG A 16 7.47 -2.94 11.95
C ARG A 16 6.55 -2.30 10.92
N LEU A 17 7.11 -1.44 10.09
CA LEU A 17 6.40 -0.89 8.95
C LEU A 17 6.27 -1.95 7.83
N PRO A 18 5.14 -1.99 7.11
CA PRO A 18 4.91 -2.93 6.00
C PRO A 18 5.71 -2.52 4.75
N ARG A 19 6.92 -3.05 4.57
CA ARG A 19 7.78 -2.73 3.42
C ARG A 19 7.49 -3.63 2.24
N ARG A 20 7.33 -3.03 1.06
CA ARG A 20 6.97 -3.68 -0.18
C ARG A 20 8.21 -3.96 -1.04
N LEU A 21 8.30 -5.19 -1.53
CA LEU A 21 9.27 -5.59 -2.55
C LEU A 21 8.77 -5.23 -3.96
N TYR A 22 9.64 -5.31 -4.98
CA TYR A 22 9.27 -4.97 -6.35
C TYR A 22 8.12 -5.80 -6.91
N CYS A 23 8.01 -7.05 -6.48
CA CYS A 23 6.89 -7.93 -6.84
C CYS A 23 5.56 -7.58 -6.17
N GLY A 24 5.52 -6.58 -5.28
CA GLY A 24 4.31 -6.16 -4.55
C GLY A 24 4.11 -6.83 -3.19
N HIS A 25 4.83 -7.90 -2.87
CA HIS A 25 4.72 -8.57 -1.57
C HIS A 25 5.31 -7.74 -0.43
N ILE A 26 4.72 -7.90 0.77
CA ILE A 26 4.93 -7.03 1.92
C ILE A 26 5.51 -7.80 3.10
N PHE A 27 6.55 -7.25 3.72
CA PHE A 27 7.23 -7.86 4.88
C PHE A 27 7.70 -6.78 5.87
N CYS A 28 8.01 -7.18 7.10
CA CYS A 28 8.58 -6.23 8.06
C CYS A 28 10.08 -5.99 7.79
N PRO A 29 10.65 -4.84 8.18
CA PRO A 29 12.01 -4.47 7.83
C PRO A 29 13.04 -5.43 8.44
N ALA A 30 12.78 -5.94 9.65
CA ALA A 30 13.68 -6.88 10.31
C ALA A 30 13.82 -8.20 9.54
N CYS A 31 12.74 -8.72 8.97
CA CYS A 31 12.80 -9.93 8.14
C CYS A 31 13.47 -9.66 6.80
N LEU A 32 13.19 -8.51 6.16
CA LEU A 32 13.87 -8.14 4.91
C LEU A 32 15.38 -8.00 5.10
N LYS A 33 15.85 -7.44 6.22
CA LYS A 33 17.30 -7.36 6.52
C LYS A 33 17.97 -8.72 6.62
N ARG A 34 17.25 -9.75 7.08
CA ARG A 34 17.79 -11.12 7.17
C ARG A 34 17.83 -11.82 5.82
N LEU A 35 17.04 -11.35 4.86
CA LEU A 35 17.00 -11.88 3.49
C LEU A 35 17.94 -11.14 2.54
N ASP A 36 18.40 -9.95 2.92
CA ASP A 36 19.34 -9.16 2.13
C ASP A 36 20.66 -9.91 1.96
N ALA A 37 21.00 -10.23 0.71
CA ALA A 37 22.14 -11.03 0.33
C ALA A 37 22.96 -10.34 -0.76
N VAL A 38 24.27 -10.55 -0.74
CA VAL A 38 25.18 -10.01 -1.76
C VAL A 38 25.32 -11.00 -2.91
N ALA A 39 25.10 -10.52 -4.13
CA ALA A 39 25.34 -11.24 -5.37
C ALA A 39 25.86 -10.27 -6.45
N ASN A 40 26.93 -10.65 -7.14
CA ASN A 40 27.61 -9.81 -8.14
C ASN A 40 27.94 -8.41 -7.60
N GLU A 41 28.54 -8.34 -6.41
CA GLU A 41 28.94 -7.09 -5.73
C GLU A 41 27.77 -6.15 -5.39
N GLN A 42 26.52 -6.60 -5.54
CA GLN A 42 25.31 -5.84 -5.29
C GLN A 42 24.40 -6.55 -4.28
N HIS A 43 23.65 -5.77 -3.51
CA HIS A 43 22.68 -6.28 -2.54
C HIS A 43 21.32 -6.58 -3.18
N TRP A 44 20.75 -7.74 -2.83
CA TRP A 44 19.48 -8.23 -3.34
C TRP A 44 18.65 -8.90 -2.24
N ILE A 45 17.35 -8.67 -2.28
CA ILE A 45 16.39 -9.30 -1.37
C ILE A 45 15.48 -10.22 -2.21
N PRO A 46 15.61 -11.56 -2.07
CA PRO A 46 14.69 -12.49 -2.72
C PRO A 46 13.35 -12.50 -2.00
N CYS A 47 12.25 -12.43 -2.75
CA CYS A 47 10.92 -12.54 -2.19
C CYS A 47 10.62 -13.99 -1.74
N PRO A 48 10.22 -14.24 -0.47
CA PRO A 48 9.87 -15.58 -0.01
C PRO A 48 8.63 -16.20 -0.68
N GLN A 49 7.74 -15.38 -1.24
CA GLN A 49 6.51 -15.85 -1.87
C GLN A 49 6.68 -16.20 -3.35
N CYS A 50 7.38 -15.36 -4.11
CA CYS A 50 7.47 -15.52 -5.58
C CYS A 50 8.90 -15.61 -6.12
N ARG A 51 9.92 -15.59 -5.25
CA ARG A 51 11.34 -15.70 -5.61
C ARG A 51 11.88 -14.60 -6.52
N GLN A 52 11.10 -13.55 -6.79
CA GLN A 52 11.58 -12.37 -7.50
C GLN A 52 12.57 -11.58 -6.64
N ASN A 53 13.67 -11.14 -7.26
CA ASN A 53 14.70 -10.38 -6.57
C ASN A 53 14.36 -8.89 -6.59
N THR A 54 14.55 -8.23 -5.46
CA THR A 54 14.48 -6.77 -5.34
C THR A 54 15.88 -6.25 -5.01
N PRO A 55 16.49 -5.38 -5.84
CA PRO A 55 17.71 -4.68 -5.48
C PRO A 55 17.52 -3.91 -4.18
N THR A 56 18.47 -4.03 -3.26
CA THR A 56 18.44 -3.27 -2.01
C THR A 56 18.86 -1.82 -2.28
N PRO A 57 18.04 -0.80 -1.91
CA PRO A 57 18.41 0.60 -2.08
C PRO A 57 19.65 0.96 -1.25
N ARG A 58 20.35 2.05 -1.61
CA ARG A 58 21.55 2.52 -0.87
C ARG A 58 21.29 2.79 0.62
N GLY A 59 20.07 3.18 1.00
CA GLY A 59 19.66 3.35 2.41
C GLY A 59 19.14 2.07 3.07
N GLY A 60 19.38 0.91 2.47
CA GLY A 60 18.93 -0.39 2.95
C GLY A 60 17.42 -0.60 2.87
N VAL A 61 16.92 -1.61 3.58
CA VAL A 61 15.50 -2.00 3.56
C VAL A 61 14.52 -0.92 4.00
N ALA A 62 14.99 0.09 4.76
CA ALA A 62 14.15 1.17 5.24
C ALA A 62 13.71 2.12 4.12
N MET A 63 14.46 2.12 3.01
CA MET A 63 14.18 2.89 1.81
C MET A 63 13.33 2.13 0.78
N LEU A 64 12.91 0.90 1.08
CA LEU A 64 11.89 0.23 0.27
C LEU A 64 10.54 0.91 0.45
N ASP A 65 9.72 0.82 -0.59
CA ASP A 65 8.38 1.38 -0.60
C ASP A 65 7.57 0.90 0.61
N LEU A 66 6.80 1.82 1.19
CA LEU A 66 5.86 1.50 2.24
C LEU A 66 4.55 1.08 1.59
N ASP A 67 3.98 -0.05 2.02
CA ASP A 67 2.61 -0.36 1.63
C ASP A 67 1.64 0.55 2.39
N LEU A 68 1.19 1.60 1.70
CA LEU A 68 0.36 2.64 2.29
C LEU A 68 -0.99 2.11 2.77
N ALA A 69 -1.59 1.14 2.04
CA ALA A 69 -2.86 0.54 2.43
C ALA A 69 -2.75 -0.15 3.79
N THR A 70 -1.77 -1.05 3.95
CA THR A 70 -1.51 -1.73 5.24
C THR A 70 -1.14 -0.73 6.33
N PHE A 71 -0.32 0.28 6.04
CA PHE A 71 0.06 1.30 7.01
C PHE A 71 -1.15 2.08 7.53
N LEU A 72 -2.06 2.51 6.65
CA LEU A 72 -3.27 3.23 7.03
C LEU A 72 -4.22 2.35 7.86
N THR A 73 -4.32 1.05 7.56
CA THR A 73 -5.05 0.12 8.42
C THR A 73 -4.45 0.06 9.83
N VAL A 74 -3.12 -0.03 9.97
CA VAL A 74 -2.44 -0.03 11.27
C VAL A 74 -2.64 1.29 12.02
N LYS A 75 -2.66 2.42 11.31
CA LYS A 75 -2.94 3.75 11.88
C LYS A 75 -4.35 3.83 12.46
N ALA A 76 -5.36 3.44 11.68
CA ALA A 76 -6.76 3.49 12.11
C ALA A 76 -7.03 2.61 13.34
N ASP A 77 -6.42 1.43 13.41
CA ASP A 77 -6.54 0.52 14.56
C ASP A 77 -5.99 1.12 15.87
N LYS A 78 -4.99 2.01 15.80
CA LYS A 78 -4.42 2.68 16.98
C LYS A 78 -5.19 3.94 17.40
N GLU A 79 -5.83 4.61 16.47
CA GLU A 79 -6.60 5.84 16.72
C GLU A 79 -7.98 5.57 17.32
N HIS A 80 -8.41 4.30 17.36
CA HIS A 80 -9.58 3.86 18.12
C HIS A 80 -9.15 3.18 19.44
N PRO A 81 -8.92 3.93 20.53
CA PRO A 81 -8.94 3.36 21.87
C PRO A 81 -10.26 2.60 22.04
N ARG A 82 -10.15 1.30 22.33
CA ARG A 82 -11.30 0.47 22.64
C ARG A 82 -12.01 1.08 23.83
N VAL A 83 -13.20 1.65 23.62
CA VAL A 83 -14.17 1.92 24.69
C VAL A 83 -14.61 0.55 25.21
N VAL A 84 -13.80 -0.04 26.09
CA VAL A 84 -14.22 -1.16 26.93
C VAL A 84 -14.87 -0.55 28.16
N GLY A 85 -16.20 -0.60 28.16
CA GLY A 85 -17.01 -0.20 29.30
C GLY A 85 -18.38 0.32 28.91
N ARG A 86 -19.20 -0.49 28.21
CA ARG A 86 -20.65 -0.28 28.22
C ARG A 86 -21.33 -1.54 28.74
N SER A 87 -21.63 -1.52 30.04
CA SER A 87 -22.75 -2.28 30.58
C SER A 87 -24.04 -1.80 29.92
N GLN A 88 -24.86 -2.77 29.51
CA GLN A 88 -26.24 -2.72 28.97
C GLN A 88 -27.23 -2.02 29.96
N PRO A 89 -28.54 -1.76 29.66
CA PRO A 89 -29.39 -2.17 28.53
C PRO A 89 -30.32 -1.06 27.92
N ASP A 90 -31.13 -1.48 26.94
CA ASP A 90 -32.32 -0.88 26.30
C ASP A 90 -33.18 0.13 27.11
N LEU A 91 -33.64 1.21 26.45
CA LEU A 91 -35.07 1.50 26.26
C LEU A 91 -35.32 2.61 25.22
N ALA A 92 -36.31 2.37 24.35
CA ALA A 92 -36.78 3.21 23.25
C ALA A 92 -37.24 4.62 23.65
N THR A 93 -37.17 5.58 22.70
CA THR A 93 -38.28 6.49 22.35
C THR A 93 -38.05 7.12 20.97
N LYS A 94 -39.10 7.09 20.15
CA LYS A 94 -39.20 7.66 18.79
C LYS A 94 -38.95 9.17 18.78
N GLY A 95 -38.21 9.63 17.79
CA GLY A 95 -38.13 11.04 17.40
C GLY A 95 -37.84 11.15 15.91
N SER A 96 -38.90 11.30 15.11
CA SER A 96 -38.82 11.56 13.67
C SER A 96 -38.48 13.04 13.44
N CYS A 97 -37.26 13.31 12.98
CA CYS A 97 -36.95 14.56 12.28
C CYS A 97 -36.35 14.20 10.91
N LYS A 98 -37.03 14.62 9.85
CA LYS A 98 -36.58 14.51 8.46
C LYS A 98 -35.23 15.22 8.31
N GLU A 99 -34.15 14.47 8.13
CA GLU A 99 -32.91 15.00 7.57
C GLU A 99 -32.79 14.52 6.12
N LYS A 100 -32.73 15.50 5.20
CA LYS A 100 -32.61 15.24 3.77
C LYS A 100 -31.21 14.74 3.47
N ALA A 101 -31.12 13.69 2.65
CA ALA A 101 -29.88 13.23 2.05
C ALA A 101 -29.23 14.39 1.27
N VAL A 102 -28.09 14.89 1.75
CA VAL A 102 -27.22 15.80 0.99
C VAL A 102 -26.36 14.92 0.07
N THR A 103 -26.95 14.45 -1.03
CA THR A 103 -26.20 13.98 -2.20
C THR A 103 -26.02 15.17 -3.13
N GLN A 104 -25.07 16.06 -2.85
CA GLN A 104 -24.66 17.06 -3.82
C GLN A 104 -23.14 17.20 -3.83
N GLN A 105 -22.54 16.69 -4.91
CA GLN A 105 -21.19 17.08 -5.29
C GLN A 105 -21.25 18.52 -5.83
N PRO A 106 -20.31 19.40 -5.47
CA PRO A 106 -20.22 20.72 -6.08
C PRO A 106 -19.94 20.57 -7.58
N ALA A 107 -20.63 21.35 -8.40
CA ALA A 107 -20.38 21.42 -9.84
C ALA A 107 -18.94 21.86 -10.08
N GLY A 108 -18.10 20.92 -10.52
CA GLY A 108 -16.74 21.20 -10.94
C GLY A 108 -16.73 22.12 -12.16
N LEU A 109 -16.12 23.30 -12.02
CA LEU A 109 -15.61 24.06 -13.14
C LEU A 109 -14.12 23.76 -13.26
N CYS A 110 -13.80 22.64 -13.92
CA CYS A 110 -12.47 22.40 -14.47
C CYS A 110 -12.62 22.42 -15.99
N GLN A 111 -12.56 23.61 -16.58
CA GLN A 111 -12.25 23.74 -18.01
C GLN A 111 -10.82 24.22 -18.10
N ASP A 112 -9.90 23.28 -18.30
CA ASP A 112 -8.60 23.61 -18.86
C ASP A 112 -8.34 22.61 -19.99
N SER A 113 -8.58 23.10 -21.20
CA SER A 113 -8.32 22.41 -22.45
C SER A 113 -6.81 22.32 -22.65
N LEU A 114 -6.19 21.24 -22.17
CA LEU A 114 -4.81 20.92 -22.50
C LEU A 114 -4.69 20.57 -24.00
N PRO A 115 -3.76 21.18 -24.75
CA PRO A 115 -3.52 20.83 -26.15
C PRO A 115 -2.97 19.40 -26.26
N PRO A 116 -3.24 18.68 -27.37
CA PRO A 116 -2.77 17.31 -27.54
C PRO A 116 -1.24 17.25 -27.58
N VAL A 117 -0.67 16.49 -26.67
CA VAL A 117 0.77 16.19 -26.62
C VAL A 117 1.12 15.27 -27.81
N PRO A 118 2.13 15.57 -28.63
CA PRO A 118 2.54 14.67 -29.71
C PRO A 118 3.15 13.39 -29.10
N PHE A 119 2.52 12.25 -29.35
CA PHE A 119 3.11 10.95 -29.04
C PHE A 119 4.26 10.66 -30.02
N PRO A 120 5.45 10.25 -29.55
CA PRO A 120 6.49 9.70 -30.41
C PRO A 120 5.96 8.42 -31.05
N ARG A 121 5.76 8.43 -32.38
CA ARG A 121 5.44 7.22 -33.13
C ARG A 121 6.69 6.33 -33.17
N HIS A 122 6.78 5.39 -32.24
CA HIS A 122 7.63 4.23 -32.41
C HIS A 122 7.12 3.44 -33.61
N SER A 123 7.87 3.52 -34.71
CA SER A 123 7.70 2.72 -35.92
C SER A 123 8.07 1.25 -35.65
N CYS A 124 7.23 0.55 -34.90
CA CYS A 124 7.29 -0.90 -34.79
C CYS A 124 6.11 -1.54 -35.52
N CYS A 125 6.10 -1.37 -36.84
CA CYS A 125 5.40 -2.28 -37.76
C CYS A 125 6.38 -2.65 -38.88
N ARG A 126 7.41 -3.45 -38.58
CA ARG A 126 7.94 -4.35 -39.60
C ARG A 126 6.95 -5.51 -39.67
N PRO A 127 6.29 -5.77 -40.80
CA PRO A 127 5.74 -7.09 -41.04
C PRO A 127 6.96 -8.01 -41.18
N CYS A 128 7.12 -8.96 -40.27
CA CYS A 128 7.95 -10.12 -40.55
C CYS A 128 7.35 -10.82 -41.78
N LEU A 129 8.04 -10.69 -42.90
CA LEU A 129 7.85 -11.46 -44.10
C LEU A 129 9.25 -11.89 -44.57
N CYS A 130 9.42 -13.21 -44.59
CA CYS A 130 10.37 -13.98 -45.39
C CYS A 130 11.74 -14.33 -44.77
N CYS A 131 11.91 -15.66 -44.61
CA CYS A 131 13.08 -16.49 -44.90
C CYS A 131 14.34 -16.34 -44.04
#